data_AF-A0A7C2QWC8-F1
#
_entry.id   AF-A0A7C2QWC8-F1
#
_cell.length_a   1.000
_cell.length_b   1.000
_cell.length_c   1.000
_cell.angle_alpha   90.00
_cell.angle_beta   90.00
_cell.angle_gamma   90.00
#
_symmetry.space_group_name_H-M   'P 1'
#
loop_
_entity.id
_entity.type
_entity.pdbx_description
1 polymer ?
#
loop_
_entity_poly.entity_id
_entity_poly.type
_entity_poly.pdbx_seq_one_letter_code
_entity_poly.pdbx_strand_id
1 'polypeptide(L)'
;MPLEAQIGTRFPSERKVVQDPVTGVDLIFLTSTPAGDHKIYQTHNQWTSDGKWLIFRSRRASGEAMAVNEQTGDMVQVTEGGYRGTPLVARNSM
;
A
#
# COMPACT_ATOMS: atom_id res chain seq x y z
N MET A 1 24.05 -10.43 -7.85
CA MET A 1 22.62 -10.21 -8.17
C MET A 1 22.06 -9.26 -7.14
N PRO A 2 21.31 -8.21 -7.49
CA PRO A 2 20.60 -7.43 -6.49
C PRO A 2 19.64 -8.38 -5.76
N LEU A 3 19.50 -8.21 -4.44
CA LEU A 3 18.71 -9.07 -3.58
C LEU A 3 17.25 -9.08 -4.09
N GLU A 4 16.87 -10.19 -4.73
CA GLU A 4 15.55 -10.40 -5.32
C GLU A 4 14.55 -10.67 -4.20
N ALA A 5 13.69 -9.68 -3.93
CA ALA A 5 12.56 -9.73 -3.02
C ALA A 5 12.87 -10.02 -1.53
N GLN A 6 12.30 -9.19 -0.65
CA GLN A 6 12.47 -9.31 0.79
C GLN A 6 11.10 -9.08 1.44
N ILE A 7 10.21 -10.08 1.40
CA ILE A 7 8.95 -10.01 2.15
C ILE A 7 9.25 -9.58 3.59
N GLY A 8 8.44 -8.64 4.09
CA GLY A 8 8.61 -8.08 5.43
C GLY A 8 9.56 -6.88 5.50
N THR A 9 10.22 -6.48 4.39
CA THR A 9 10.95 -5.22 4.34
C THR A 9 10.03 -4.07 4.67
N ARG A 10 10.43 -3.25 5.64
CA ARG A 10 9.70 -2.08 6.09
C ARG A 10 10.26 -0.81 5.49
N PHE A 11 9.38 0.12 5.19
CA PHE A 11 9.69 1.43 4.65
C PHE A 11 9.23 2.51 5.64
N PRO A 12 9.92 3.66 5.71
CA PRO A 12 9.48 4.77 6.55
C PRO A 12 8.05 5.21 6.22
N SER A 13 7.32 5.65 7.24
CA SER A 13 6.00 6.23 7.05
C SER A 13 6.10 7.52 6.24
N GLU A 14 5.22 7.63 5.25
CA GLU A 14 5.04 8.83 4.44
C GLU A 14 3.69 9.51 4.73
N ARG A 15 3.02 9.06 5.80
CA ARG A 15 1.67 9.50 6.15
C ARG A 15 1.65 10.98 6.51
N LYS A 16 0.75 11.74 5.90
CA LYS A 16 0.45 13.13 6.26
C LYS A 16 -1.04 13.42 6.17
N VAL A 17 -1.50 14.30 7.06
CA VAL A 17 -2.86 14.84 7.01
C VAL A 17 -2.79 16.25 6.48
N VAL A 18 -3.63 16.57 5.50
CA VAL A 18 -3.70 17.89 4.88
C VAL A 18 -5.17 18.31 4.85
N GLN A 19 -5.46 19.51 5.32
CA GLN A 19 -6.78 20.13 5.16
C GLN A 19 -7.03 20.47 3.69
N ASP A 20 -8.13 19.98 3.13
CA ASP A 20 -8.59 20.40 1.81
C ASP A 20 -9.00 21.89 1.84
N PRO A 21 -8.40 22.76 1.01
CA PRO A 21 -8.61 24.20 1.11
C PRO A 21 -10.00 24.67 0.65
N VAL A 22 -10.78 23.81 -0.01
CA VAL A 22 -12.12 24.17 -0.53
C VAL A 22 -13.22 23.72 0.43
N THR A 23 -13.10 22.51 0.97
CA THR A 23 -14.13 21.84 1.76
C THR A 23 -13.81 21.77 3.25
N GLY A 24 -12.54 21.96 3.64
CA GLY A 24 -12.06 21.77 5.01
C GLY A 24 -12.00 20.32 5.47
N VAL A 25 -12.20 19.35 4.57
CA VAL A 25 -12.10 17.92 4.89
C VAL A 25 -10.63 17.52 5.03
N ASP A 26 -10.33 16.73 6.07
CA ASP A 26 -8.99 16.17 6.24
C ASP A 26 -8.70 15.09 5.18
N LEU A 27 -7.66 15.31 4.40
CA LEU A 27 -7.14 14.36 3.42
C LEU A 27 -5.94 13.62 4.02
N ILE A 28 -6.02 12.30 4.10
CA ILE A 28 -4.91 11.44 4.54
C ILE A 28 -4.15 10.95 3.31
N PHE A 29 -2.91 11.40 3.17
CA PHE A 29 -1.98 10.88 2.17
C PHE A 29 -1.16 9.77 2.80
N LEU A 30 -1.12 8.61 2.15
CA LEU A 30 -0.37 7.43 2.62
C LEU A 30 0.97 7.25 1.89
N THR A 31 1.17 7.94 0.77
CA THR A 31 2.44 8.01 0.04
C THR A 31 2.72 9.43 -0.47
N SER A 32 3.99 9.72 -0.71
CA SER A 32 4.54 11.02 -1.09
C SER A 32 5.76 10.91 -2.02
N THR A 33 6.57 9.86 -1.89
CA THR A 33 7.67 9.58 -2.81
C THR A 33 7.12 9.20 -4.19
N PRO A 34 7.58 9.80 -5.30
CA PRO A 34 7.09 9.53 -6.64
C PRO A 34 7.60 8.19 -7.19
N ALA A 35 7.12 7.08 -6.64
CA ALA A 35 7.55 5.72 -6.99
C ALA A 35 6.55 4.97 -7.90
N GLY A 36 5.63 5.67 -8.57
CA GLY A 36 4.65 5.04 -9.46
C GLY A 36 3.63 4.18 -8.71
N ASP A 37 3.08 4.74 -7.64
CA ASP A 37 2.15 4.05 -6.76
C ASP A 37 0.80 3.85 -7.45
N HIS A 38 0.32 2.62 -7.46
CA HIS A 38 -0.95 2.28 -8.09
C HIS A 38 -1.79 1.38 -7.18
N LYS A 39 -3.05 1.80 -7.03
CA LYS A 39 -4.10 0.99 -6.40
C LYS A 39 -4.39 -0.25 -7.24
N ILE A 40 -5.02 -1.23 -6.61
CA ILE A 40 -5.62 -2.34 -7.34
C ILE A 40 -6.88 -1.85 -8.08
N TYR A 41 -7.40 -2.68 -8.99
CA TYR A 41 -8.59 -2.34 -9.76
C TYR A 41 -9.83 -2.18 -8.86
N GLN A 42 -10.66 -1.16 -9.10
CA GLN A 42 -11.71 -0.71 -8.17
C GLN A 42 -12.77 -1.76 -7.78
N THR A 43 -12.95 -2.83 -8.55
CA THR A 43 -13.92 -3.90 -8.23
C THR A 43 -13.34 -4.98 -7.31
N HIS A 44 -12.07 -4.89 -6.93
CA HIS A 44 -11.41 -5.86 -6.06
C HIS A 44 -11.17 -5.27 -4.67
N ASN A 45 -11.19 -6.13 -3.66
CA ASN A 45 -10.89 -5.75 -2.28
C ASN A 45 -9.45 -5.25 -2.17
N GLN A 46 -9.28 -4.01 -1.74
CA GLN A 46 -7.95 -3.42 -1.54
C GLN A 46 -7.51 -3.42 -0.07
N TRP A 47 -8.49 -3.41 0.81
CA TRP A 47 -8.29 -3.41 2.25
C TRP A 47 -8.35 -4.82 2.81
N THR A 48 -7.44 -5.08 3.75
CA THR A 48 -7.51 -6.21 4.68
C THR A 48 -8.84 -6.26 5.42
N SER A 49 -9.24 -7.43 5.91
CA SER A 49 -10.57 -7.64 6.52
C SER A 49 -10.82 -6.83 7.78
N ASP A 50 -9.75 -6.44 8.50
CA ASP A 50 -9.84 -5.57 9.68
C ASP A 50 -9.91 -4.08 9.33
N GLY A 51 -9.82 -3.73 8.04
CA GLY A 51 -9.88 -2.36 7.54
C GLY A 51 -8.63 -1.53 7.85
N LYS A 52 -7.55 -2.10 8.40
CA LYS A 52 -6.40 -1.31 8.87
C LYS A 52 -5.31 -1.12 7.82
N TRP A 53 -5.21 -2.05 6.87
CA TRP A 53 -4.14 -2.07 5.88
C TRP A 53 -4.68 -2.02 4.46
N LEU A 54 -4.09 -1.14 3.66
CA LEU A 54 -4.33 -0.96 2.23
C LEU A 54 -3.22 -1.63 1.42
N ILE A 55 -3.59 -2.50 0.48
CA ILE A 55 -2.64 -3.14 -0.44
C ILE A 55 -2.50 -2.32 -1.73
N PHE A 56 -1.28 -2.12 -2.20
CA PHE A 56 -0.98 -1.37 -3.42
C PHE A 56 0.34 -1.85 -4.03
N ARG A 57 0.69 -1.32 -5.20
CA ARG A 57 1.97 -1.60 -5.85
C ARG A 57 2.78 -0.32 -5.98
N SER A 58 4.09 -0.45 -5.91
CA SER A 58 5.05 0.66 -5.96
C SER A 58 6.40 0.20 -6.49
N ARG A 59 7.18 1.09 -7.11
CA ARG A 59 8.58 0.81 -7.45
C ARG A 59 9.50 0.79 -6.23
N ARG A 60 9.02 1.16 -5.02
CA ARG A 60 9.75 0.93 -3.76
C ARG A 60 10.07 -0.55 -3.55
N ALA A 61 9.15 -1.43 -3.96
CA ALA A 61 9.33 -2.88 -4.03
C ALA A 61 9.01 -3.35 -5.46
N SER A 62 9.94 -3.13 -6.39
CA SER A 62 9.70 -3.38 -7.82
C SER A 62 9.28 -4.81 -8.11
N GLY A 63 8.14 -4.98 -8.79
CA GLY A 63 7.55 -6.30 -9.09
C GLY A 63 6.61 -6.80 -8.00
N GLU A 64 6.62 -6.20 -6.80
CA GLU A 64 5.95 -6.69 -5.61
C GLU A 64 4.80 -5.79 -5.16
N ALA A 65 3.93 -6.34 -4.32
CA ALA A 65 2.90 -5.61 -3.62
C ALA A 65 3.40 -5.16 -2.23
N MET A 66 2.82 -4.06 -1.78
CA MET A 66 3.08 -3.43 -0.49
C MET A 66 1.77 -3.26 0.27
N ALA A 67 1.85 -3.27 1.59
CA ALA A 67 0.78 -2.86 2.48
C ALA A 67 1.17 -1.56 3.19
N VAL A 68 0.21 -0.67 3.37
CA VAL A 68 0.34 0.51 4.25
C VAL A 68 -0.78 0.51 5.28
N ASN A 69 -0.43 0.72 6.55
CA ASN A 69 -1.40 0.90 7.62
C ASN A 69 -1.92 2.34 7.62
N GLU A 70 -3.23 2.53 7.56
CA GLU A 70 -3.82 3.88 7.42
C GLU A 70 -3.53 4.79 8.63
N GLN A 71 -3.57 4.23 9.83
CA GLN A 71 -3.46 4.99 11.07
C GLN A 71 -2.02 5.43 11.33
N THR A 72 -1.05 4.53 11.11
CA THR A 72 0.37 4.75 11.46
C THR A 72 1.23 5.16 10.26
N GLY A 73 0.82 4.77 9.05
CA GLY A 73 1.64 4.86 7.84
C GLY A 73 2.75 3.82 7.77
N ASP A 74 2.77 2.82 8.68
CA ASP A 74 3.65 1.66 8.58
C ASP A 74 3.52 1.02 7.20
N MET A 75 4.64 0.86 6.52
CA MET A 75 4.67 0.37 5.16
C MET A 75 5.57 -0.85 5.04
N VAL A 76 5.10 -1.91 4.38
CA VAL A 76 5.79 -3.20 4.32
C VAL A 76 5.58 -3.92 2.98
N GLN A 77 6.60 -4.59 2.47
CA GLN A 77 6.49 -5.50 1.32
C GLN A 77 5.77 -6.80 1.72
N VAL A 78 4.76 -7.21 0.94
CA VAL A 78 3.90 -8.37 1.27
C VAL A 78 3.93 -9.50 0.25
N THR A 79 4.66 -9.36 -0.86
CA THR A 79 4.88 -10.44 -1.83
C THR A 79 6.35 -10.56 -2.24
N GLU A 80 6.70 -11.71 -2.80
CA GLU A 80 7.96 -11.97 -3.50
C GLU A 80 7.70 -12.85 -4.73
N GLY A 81 8.73 -13.06 -5.55
CA GLY A 81 8.67 -13.94 -6.72
C GLY A 81 8.23 -13.25 -8.01
N GLY A 82 8.06 -11.92 -7.99
CA GLY A 82 7.95 -11.10 -9.20
C GLY A 82 6.64 -11.22 -9.97
N TYR A 83 5.56 -11.72 -9.36
CA TYR A 83 4.25 -11.80 -10.02
C TYR A 83 3.71 -10.39 -10.34
N ARG A 84 3.33 -10.14 -11.60
CA ARG A 84 2.92 -8.81 -12.10
C ARG A 84 1.41 -8.64 -12.38
N GLY A 85 0.56 -9.58 -11.98
CA GLY A 85 -0.89 -9.44 -12.15
C GLY A 85 -1.57 -8.61 -11.04
N THR A 86 -2.88 -8.39 -11.15
CA THR A 86 -3.64 -7.65 -10.13
C THR A 86 -3.80 -8.52 -8.88
N PRO A 87 -3.33 -8.09 -7.69
CA PRO A 87 -3.54 -8.85 -6.47
C PRO A 87 -5.02 -8.84 -6.06
N LEU A 88 -5.47 -9.94 -5.46
CA LEU A 88 -6.78 -10.09 -4.85
C LEU A 88 -6.60 -10.22 -3.33
N VAL A 89 -7.24 -9.35 -2.55
CA VAL A 89 -7.22 -9.45 -1.09
C VAL A 89 -8.41 -10.30 -0.65
N ALA A 90 -8.13 -11.52 -0.22
CA ALA A 90 -9.13 -12.40 0.36
C ALA A 90 -9.66 -11.78 1.67
N ARG A 91 -10.94 -11.98 1.94
CA ARG A 91 -11.57 -11.60 3.20
C ARG A 91 -12.08 -12.85 3.88
N ASN A 92 -11.52 -13.15 5.05
CA ASN A 92 -12.16 -14.05 5.99
C ASN A 92 -12.86 -13.16 7.03
N SER A 93 -14.19 -13.17 7.04
CA SER A 93 -14.97 -12.59 8.12
C SER A 93 -14.99 -13.61 9.25
N MET A 94 -14.33 -13.29 10.37
CA MET A 94 -14.59 -13.99 11.63
C MET A 94 -15.97 -13.62 12.16
#